data_AF-A0A4Q2ZAD3-F1
#
_entry.id   AF-A0A4Q2ZAD3-F1
#
_cell.length_a   1.000
_cell.length_b   1.000
_cell.length_c   1.000
_cell.angle_alpha   90.00
_cell.angle_beta   90.00
_cell.angle_gamma   90.00
#
_symmetry.space_group_name_H-M   'P 1'
#
loop_
_entity.id
_entity.type
_entity.pdbx_description
1 polymer ?
#
loop_
_entity_poly.entity_id
_entity_poly.type
_entity_poly.pdbx_seq_one_letter_code
_entity_poly.pdbx_strand_id
1 'polypeptide(L)'
;MKQCASFLGKPVQASGYLSDCAGYSCHLFADRAAASAFDEAWKASEVAQKEVTRGAKPDDVSFSKAWDRVQALWPIGVGFSEPFDRKASPLQHSYVVITGRMDERSCDGRGGTDRSPGIHPTNIRAWTPAEGAPATTD
;
A
#
# COMPACT_ATOMS: atom_id res chain seq x y z
N MET A 1 21.42 10.61 2.17
CA MET A 1 21.17 9.15 2.26
C MET A 1 19.68 8.93 2.39
N LYS A 2 19.11 7.95 1.69
CA LYS A 2 17.68 7.63 1.81
C LYS A 2 17.41 7.09 3.22
N GLN A 3 16.40 7.62 3.92
CA GLN A 3 16.09 7.24 5.31
C GLN A 3 15.85 5.72 5.49
N CYS A 4 15.31 5.05 4.47
CA CYS A 4 15.08 3.60 4.48
C CYS A 4 16.36 2.74 4.41
N ALA A 5 17.50 3.31 3.98
CA ALA A 5 18.73 2.55 3.78
C ALA A 5 19.27 1.95 5.08
N SER A 6 19.02 2.60 6.22
CA SER A 6 19.43 2.12 7.56
C SER A 6 18.65 0.88 8.03
N PHE A 7 17.54 0.56 7.37
CA PHE A 7 16.65 -0.56 7.67
C PHE A 7 16.81 -1.75 6.72
N LEU A 8 17.59 -1.61 5.63
CA LEU A 8 17.85 -2.71 4.70
C LEU A 8 18.55 -3.87 5.41
N GLY A 9 18.09 -5.10 5.12
CA GLY A 9 18.59 -6.34 5.74
C GLY A 9 18.18 -6.56 7.20
N LYS A 10 17.57 -5.57 7.87
CA LYS A 10 17.12 -5.67 9.27
C LYS A 10 15.63 -6.03 9.36
N PRO A 11 15.20 -6.71 10.43
CA PRO A 11 13.78 -6.84 10.72
C PRO A 11 13.20 -5.46 11.04
N VAL A 12 12.07 -5.15 10.42
CA VAL A 12 11.28 -3.92 10.64
C VAL A 12 9.88 -4.27 11.09
N GLN A 13 9.26 -3.34 11.83
CA GLN A 13 7.84 -3.35 12.10
C GLN A 13 7.21 -2.14 11.43
N ALA A 14 6.11 -2.38 10.70
CA ALA A 14 5.29 -1.34 10.11
C ALA A 14 3.86 -1.50 10.62
N SER A 15 3.30 -0.41 11.13
CA SER A 15 1.91 -0.33 11.56
C SER A 15 1.10 0.49 10.56
N GLY A 16 -0.15 0.11 10.32
CA GLY A 16 -1.01 0.85 9.41
C GLY A 16 -2.36 0.18 9.23
N TYR A 17 -3.17 0.75 8.34
CA TYR A 17 -4.44 0.18 7.93
C TYR A 17 -4.23 -0.80 6.78
N LEU A 18 -4.60 -2.06 6.98
CA LEU A 18 -4.58 -3.09 5.95
C LEU A 18 -5.87 -3.00 5.15
N SER A 19 -5.78 -2.71 3.85
CA SER A 19 -6.94 -2.78 2.95
C SER A 19 -7.13 -4.21 2.43
N ASP A 20 -7.81 -4.36 1.28
CA ASP A 20 -8.02 -5.65 0.64
C ASP A 20 -6.71 -6.40 0.40
N CYS A 21 -6.78 -7.72 0.62
CA CYS A 21 -5.76 -8.69 0.30
C CYS A 21 -6.34 -9.64 -0.76
N ALA A 22 -6.27 -9.23 -2.03
CA ALA A 22 -6.62 -10.11 -3.14
C ALA A 22 -5.37 -10.89 -3.54
N GLY A 23 -5.37 -12.22 -3.40
CA GLY A 23 -4.19 -13.10 -3.55
C GLY A 23 -3.13 -12.53 -4.48
N TYR A 24 -2.02 -12.08 -3.89
CA TYR A 24 -0.93 -11.28 -4.47
C TYR A 24 -1.03 -9.73 -4.44
N SER A 25 -1.93 -9.11 -3.67
CA SER A 25 -1.92 -7.65 -3.45
C SER A 25 -2.55 -7.32 -2.10
N CYS A 26 -1.71 -7.22 -1.06
CA CYS A 26 -2.09 -6.62 0.22
C CYS A 26 -1.49 -5.20 0.27
N HIS A 27 -2.31 -4.20 0.58
CA HIS A 27 -1.87 -2.81 0.67
C HIS A 27 -1.92 -2.33 2.12
N LEU A 28 -0.79 -1.85 2.62
CA LEU A 28 -0.69 -1.19 3.91
C LEU A 28 -0.68 0.32 3.71
N PHE A 29 -1.67 0.99 4.28
CA PHE A 29 -1.81 2.44 4.30
C PHE A 29 -1.44 3.00 5.66
N ALA A 30 -1.09 4.29 5.72
CA ALA A 30 -0.84 4.97 6.99
C ALA A 30 -2.07 4.90 7.91
N ASP A 31 -3.25 5.14 7.34
CA ASP A 31 -4.53 5.08 8.05
C ASP A 31 -5.70 4.73 7.11
N ARG A 32 -6.90 4.64 7.70
CA ARG A 32 -8.14 4.36 6.95
C ARG A 32 -8.50 5.47 5.96
N ALA A 33 -8.16 6.74 6.24
CA ALA A 33 -8.48 7.85 5.35
C ALA A 33 -7.61 7.80 4.08
N ALA A 34 -6.33 7.46 4.22
CA ALA A 34 -5.42 7.23 3.10
C ALA A 34 -5.89 6.05 2.23
N ALA A 35 -6.36 4.96 2.85
CA ALA A 35 -6.93 3.84 2.11
C ALA A 35 -8.17 4.27 1.30
N SER A 36 -9.13 4.97 1.93
CA SER A 36 -10.31 5.48 1.23
C SER A 36 -9.95 6.42 0.08
N ALA A 37 -8.99 7.34 0.30
CA ALA A 37 -8.56 8.29 -0.72
C ALA A 37 -7.89 7.58 -1.91
N PHE A 38 -7.11 6.54 -1.65
CA PHE A 38 -6.53 5.72 -2.70
C PHE A 38 -7.60 4.98 -3.50
N ASP A 39 -8.58 4.34 -2.84
CA ASP A 39 -9.66 3.62 -3.51
C ASP A 39 -10.49 4.55 -4.41
N GLU A 40 -10.77 5.76 -3.96
CA GLU A 40 -11.45 6.80 -4.76
C GLU A 40 -10.62 7.21 -5.98
N ALA A 41 -9.32 7.47 -5.79
CA ALA A 41 -8.42 7.82 -6.88
C ALA A 41 -8.27 6.67 -7.88
N TRP A 42 -8.16 5.43 -7.41
CA TRP A 42 -8.05 4.23 -8.23
C TRP A 42 -9.31 4.06 -9.10
N LYS A 43 -10.50 4.13 -8.49
CA LYS A 43 -11.78 4.08 -9.23
C LYS A 43 -11.88 5.16 -10.30
N ALA A 44 -11.48 6.39 -9.98
CA ALA A 44 -11.47 7.47 -10.97
C ALA A 44 -10.51 7.18 -12.13
N SER A 45 -9.33 6.61 -11.84
CA SER A 45 -8.37 6.20 -12.87
C SER A 45 -8.90 5.07 -13.75
N GLU A 46 -9.62 4.09 -13.20
CA GLU A 46 -10.22 3.00 -13.96
C GLU A 46 -11.35 3.49 -14.89
N VAL A 47 -12.15 4.46 -14.42
CA VAL A 47 -13.18 5.10 -15.26
C VAL A 47 -12.52 5.85 -16.41
N ALA A 48 -11.52 6.68 -16.15
CA ALA A 48 -10.79 7.40 -17.19
C ALA A 48 -10.11 6.44 -18.18
N GLN A 49 -9.49 5.35 -17.69
CA GLN A 49 -8.87 4.31 -18.52
C GLN A 49 -9.89 3.63 -19.45
N LYS A 50 -11.10 3.33 -18.95
CA LYS A 50 -12.17 2.74 -19.77
C LYS A 50 -12.58 3.66 -20.91
N GLU A 51 -12.69 4.96 -20.66
CA GLU A 51 -13.02 5.94 -21.69
C GLU A 51 -11.89 6.10 -22.73
N VAL A 52 -10.62 6.11 -22.29
CA VAL A 52 -9.46 6.08 -23.22
C VAL A 52 -9.50 4.83 -24.09
N THR A 53 -9.78 3.68 -23.50
CA THR A 53 -9.88 2.40 -24.23
C THR A 53 -11.02 2.40 -25.25
N ARG A 54 -12.05 3.23 -25.04
CA ARG A 54 -13.18 3.46 -25.96
C ARG A 54 -12.89 4.53 -27.02
N GLY A 55 -11.70 5.12 -27.03
CA GLY A 55 -11.27 6.08 -28.06
C GLY A 55 -11.26 7.55 -27.61
N ALA A 56 -11.56 7.84 -26.34
CA ALA A 56 -11.36 9.20 -25.82
C ALA A 56 -9.86 9.53 -25.75
N LYS A 57 -9.50 10.81 -25.94
CA LYS A 57 -8.12 11.23 -25.71
C LYS A 57 -7.84 11.29 -24.20
N PRO A 58 -6.65 10.88 -23.72
CA PRO A 58 -6.30 10.90 -22.30
C PRO A 58 -6.51 12.25 -21.60
N ASP A 59 -6.24 13.36 -22.31
CA ASP A 59 -6.38 14.72 -21.78
C ASP A 59 -7.86 15.10 -21.57
N ASP A 60 -8.75 14.64 -22.44
CA ASP A 60 -10.19 14.94 -22.39
C ASP A 60 -10.86 14.30 -21.17
N VAL A 61 -10.30 13.20 -20.67
CA VAL A 61 -10.81 12.47 -19.50
C VAL A 61 -9.93 12.61 -18.27
N SER A 62 -8.98 13.56 -18.30
CA SER A 62 -8.05 13.83 -17.18
C SER A 62 -7.32 12.56 -16.68
N PHE A 63 -7.03 11.61 -17.57
CA PHE A 63 -6.43 10.33 -17.19
C PHE A 63 -5.08 10.53 -16.49
N SER A 64 -4.23 11.41 -17.01
CA SER A 64 -2.94 11.75 -16.38
C SER A 64 -3.14 12.27 -14.95
N LYS A 65 -4.09 13.18 -14.74
CA LYS A 65 -4.37 13.76 -13.41
C LYS A 65 -4.94 12.72 -12.44
N ALA A 66 -5.78 11.81 -12.91
CA ALA A 66 -6.29 10.71 -12.10
C ALA A 66 -5.16 9.77 -11.69
N TRP A 67 -4.27 9.44 -12.62
CA TRP A 67 -3.10 8.61 -12.36
C TRP A 67 -2.09 9.27 -11.42
N ASP A 68 -1.80 10.56 -11.59
CA ASP A 68 -0.94 11.33 -10.68
C ASP A 68 -1.48 11.31 -9.25
N ARG A 69 -2.81 11.35 -9.09
CA ARG A 69 -3.45 11.26 -7.77
C ARG A 69 -3.27 9.88 -7.14
N VAL A 70 -3.38 8.80 -7.92
CA VAL A 70 -3.09 7.44 -7.44
C VAL A 70 -1.64 7.34 -6.99
N GLN A 71 -0.69 7.83 -7.81
CA GLN A 71 0.75 7.81 -7.47
C GLN A 71 1.07 8.59 -6.20
N ALA A 72 0.39 9.71 -5.96
CA ALA A 72 0.57 10.51 -4.73
C ALA A 72 0.06 9.81 -3.45
N LEU A 73 -0.79 8.79 -3.58
CA LEU A 73 -1.43 8.08 -2.47
C LEU A 73 -0.96 6.62 -2.37
N TRP A 74 0.14 6.29 -3.05
CA TRP A 74 0.55 4.91 -3.27
C TRP A 74 0.84 4.18 -1.93
N PRO A 75 0.21 3.03 -1.67
CA PRO A 75 0.42 2.29 -0.43
C PRO A 75 1.78 1.59 -0.39
N ILE A 76 2.13 1.06 0.78
CA ILE A 76 3.20 0.06 0.89
C ILE A 76 2.63 -1.28 0.44
N GLY A 77 3.14 -1.82 -0.67
CA GLY A 77 2.88 -3.20 -1.05
C GLY A 77 3.39 -4.18 0.02
N VAL A 78 2.54 -5.10 0.47
CA VAL A 78 2.90 -6.14 1.41
C VAL A 78 3.03 -7.45 0.64
N GLY A 79 4.23 -8.03 0.68
CA GLY A 79 4.64 -9.08 -0.23
C GLY A 79 3.81 -10.35 -0.25
N PHE A 80 4.12 -11.17 -1.25
CA PHE A 80 3.24 -12.18 -1.80
C PHE A 80 3.67 -13.57 -1.36
N SER A 81 3.05 -14.08 -0.29
CA SER A 81 3.20 -15.49 0.05
C SER A 81 1.88 -16.04 0.56
N GLU A 82 1.46 -17.17 0.00
CA GLU A 82 0.23 -17.85 0.40
C GLU A 82 0.11 -18.08 1.92
N PRO A 83 1.19 -18.42 2.67
CA PRO A 83 1.12 -18.53 4.11
C PRO A 83 0.87 -17.20 4.83
N PHE A 84 1.39 -16.09 4.31
CA PHE A 84 1.13 -14.77 4.86
C PHE A 84 -0.29 -14.32 4.54
N ASP A 85 -0.74 -14.50 3.30
CA ASP A 85 -2.07 -14.09 2.83
C ASP A 85 -3.17 -14.76 3.67
N ARG A 86 -3.00 -16.04 4.05
CA ARG A 86 -3.90 -16.73 4.99
C ARG A 86 -3.98 -16.07 6.37
N LYS A 87 -2.88 -15.52 6.88
CA LYS A 87 -2.86 -14.80 8.17
C LYS A 87 -3.39 -13.37 8.05
N ALA A 88 -3.16 -12.73 6.91
CA ALA A 88 -3.60 -11.37 6.63
C ALA A 88 -5.09 -11.29 6.30
N SER A 89 -5.64 -12.31 5.64
CA SER A 89 -7.05 -12.39 5.25
C SER A 89 -8.05 -12.06 6.37
N PRO A 90 -7.95 -12.62 7.60
CA PRO A 90 -8.87 -12.28 8.69
C PRO A 90 -8.64 -10.89 9.29
N LEU A 91 -7.56 -10.19 8.91
CA LEU A 91 -7.19 -8.87 9.40
C LEU A 91 -7.41 -7.76 8.36
N GLN A 92 -8.04 -8.07 7.22
CA GLN A 92 -8.42 -7.07 6.21
C GLN A 92 -9.32 -5.99 6.82
N HIS A 93 -9.20 -4.77 6.28
CA HIS A 93 -9.93 -3.58 6.73
C HIS A 93 -9.74 -3.26 8.22
N SER A 94 -8.56 -3.54 8.76
CA SER A 94 -8.23 -3.29 10.16
C SER A 94 -6.83 -2.71 10.32
N TYR A 95 -6.56 -2.13 11.50
CA TYR A 95 -5.20 -1.71 11.85
C TYR A 95 -4.37 -2.91 12.27
N VAL A 96 -3.18 -3.02 11.69
CA VAL A 96 -2.28 -4.16 11.86
C VAL A 96 -0.86 -3.71 12.18
N VAL A 97 -0.08 -4.64 12.72
CA VAL A 97 1.37 -4.54 12.77
C VAL A 97 1.96 -5.69 11.96
N ILE A 98 2.77 -5.33 10.97
CA ILE A 98 3.47 -6.26 10.09
C ILE A 98 4.94 -6.26 10.48
N THR A 99 5.47 -7.46 10.71
CA THR A 99 6.91 -7.68 10.88
C THR A 99 7.46 -8.26 9.59
N GLY A 100 8.58 -7.74 9.12
CA GLY A 100 9.19 -8.18 7.87
C GLY A 100 10.55 -7.57 7.63
N ARG A 101 10.98 -7.58 6.37
CA ARG A 101 12.17 -6.87 5.90
C ARG A 101 11.78 -5.92 4.79
N MET A 102 12.37 -4.73 4.74
CA MET A 102 12.19 -3.83 3.60
C MET A 102 12.75 -4.48 2.33
N ASP A 103 12.02 -4.37 1.22
CA ASP A 103 12.59 -4.68 -0.11
C ASP A 103 13.55 -3.54 -0.50
N GLU A 104 14.75 -3.91 -0.93
CA GLU A 104 15.79 -2.97 -1.32
C GLU A 104 15.37 -2.06 -2.48
N ARG A 105 14.52 -2.57 -3.37
CA ARG A 105 14.00 -1.84 -4.55
C ARG A 105 12.94 -0.82 -4.18
N SER A 106 12.30 -0.98 -3.03
CA SER A 106 11.24 -0.10 -2.52
C SER A 106 11.79 1.03 -1.64
N CYS A 107 13.11 1.04 -1.40
CA CYS A 107 13.82 2.10 -0.70
C CYS A 107 14.19 3.25 -1.66
N ASP A 108 13.22 3.78 -2.40
CA ASP A 108 13.39 4.92 -3.30
C ASP A 108 12.38 6.05 -3.07
N GLY A 109 11.51 5.88 -2.06
CA GLY A 109 10.45 6.84 -1.73
C GLY A 109 9.19 6.67 -2.57
N ARG A 110 9.13 5.70 -3.49
CA ARG A 110 7.94 5.43 -4.32
C ARG A 110 6.99 4.44 -3.69
N GLY A 111 7.40 3.78 -2.60
CA GLY A 111 6.65 2.67 -2.02
C GLY A 111 6.70 1.46 -2.95
N GLY A 112 6.67 0.26 -2.37
CA GLY A 112 6.57 -0.94 -3.20
C GLY A 112 5.23 -0.97 -3.94
N THR A 113 5.23 -1.43 -5.20
CA THR A 113 4.00 -1.66 -5.96
C THR A 113 3.36 -3.02 -5.64
N ASP A 114 2.17 -3.26 -6.16
CA ASP A 114 1.52 -4.58 -6.24
C ASP A 114 2.41 -5.68 -6.86
N ARG A 115 3.55 -5.33 -7.48
CA ARG A 115 4.53 -6.26 -8.06
C ARG A 115 5.93 -6.13 -7.50
N SER A 116 6.15 -5.19 -6.59
CA SER A 116 7.42 -5.00 -5.88
C SER A 116 7.07 -4.76 -4.41
N PRO A 117 7.24 -5.76 -3.52
CA PRO A 117 6.84 -5.58 -2.14
C PRO A 117 7.57 -4.37 -1.53
N GLY A 118 6.87 -3.52 -0.80
CA GLY A 118 7.51 -2.53 0.07
C GLY A 118 8.14 -3.22 1.28
N ILE A 119 7.46 -4.25 1.77
CA ILE A 119 7.90 -5.12 2.86
C ILE A 119 7.71 -6.58 2.44
N HIS A 120 8.73 -7.41 2.66
CA HIS A 120 8.63 -8.87 2.67
C HIS A 120 8.16 -9.31 4.07
N PRO A 121 6.87 -9.63 4.25
CA PRO A 121 6.36 -9.89 5.57
C PRO A 121 6.71 -11.30 6.04
N THR A 122 6.99 -11.44 7.33
CA THR A 122 7.15 -12.74 8.01
C THR A 122 6.04 -12.97 9.02
N ASN A 123 5.42 -11.91 9.54
CA ASN A 123 4.32 -12.00 10.49
C ASN A 123 3.37 -10.81 10.38
N ILE A 124 2.13 -11.02 10.83
CA ILE A 124 1.11 -9.99 10.97
C ILE A 124 0.30 -10.26 12.23
N ARG A 125 -0.15 -9.19 12.88
CA ARG A 125 -1.14 -9.24 13.95
C ARG A 125 -2.00 -7.99 13.94
N ALA A 126 -3.13 -8.05 14.64
CA ALA A 126 -3.90 -6.86 14.95
C ALA A 126 -3.03 -5.86 15.74
N TRP A 127 -3.18 -4.58 15.39
CA TRP A 127 -2.67 -3.48 16.19
C TRP A 127 -3.54 -3.32 17.44
N THR A 128 -2.91 -2.87 18.53
CA THR A 128 -3.59 -2.62 19.80
C THR A 128 -3.39 -1.18 20.24
N PRO A 129 -4.38 -0.55 20.92
CA PRO A 129 -4.25 0.83 21.41
C PRO A 129 -3.03 1.13 22.28
N ALA A 130 -2.50 0.10 22.96
CA ALA A 130 -1.31 0.21 23.80
C ALA A 130 -0.03 0.54 23.02
N GLU A 131 -0.04 0.39 21.70
CA GLU A 131 1.12 0.64 20.83
C GLU A 131 1.21 2.09 20.35
N GLY A 132 0.24 2.95 20.73
CA GLY A 132 0.13 4.32 20.26
C GLY A 132 -0.41 4.38 18.83
N ALA A 133 -1.02 5.52 18.46
CA ALA A 133 -1.63 5.69 17.15
C ALA A 133 -0.62 5.29 16.05
N PRO A 134 -1.00 4.43 15.07
CA PRO A 134 -0.15 4.17 13.92
C PRO A 134 0.16 5.52 13.29
N ALA A 135 1.45 5.85 13.17
CA ALA A 135 1.94 7.22 13.09
C ALA A 135 1.18 8.10 12.07
N THR A 136 0.24 8.89 12.58
CA THR A 136 -0.20 10.17 12.03
C THR A 136 -0.32 11.14 13.19
N THR A 137 0.75 11.91 13.43
CA THR A 137 0.70 13.15 14.21
C THR A 137 1.72 14.11 13.62
N ASP A 138 1.37 14.70 12.48
CA ASP A 138 1.30 16.15 12.21
C ASP A 138 1.13 16.42 10.71
#